data_AF-A0A927M0M7-F1
#
_entry.id   AF-A0A927M0M7-F1
#
_cell.length_a   1.000
_cell.length_b   1.000
_cell.length_c   1.000
_cell.angle_alpha   90.00
_cell.angle_beta   90.00
_cell.angle_gamma   90.00
#
_symmetry.space_group_name_H-M   'P 1'
#
loop_
_entity.id
_entity.type
_entity.pdbx_description
1 polymer ?
#
loop_
_entity_poly.entity_id
_entity_poly.type
_entity_poly.pdbx_seq_one_letter_code
_entity_poly.pdbx_strand_id
1 'polypeptide(L)'
;MGEPERRRRRLRHEPASSASGPAGEGRRAAEPGAGPGPGDDRDVERGLRGLIGSGASQVSVSAAMRARDAARPTDADLAEAAERLVLVRRNWVPREDLPRNGR
;
A
#
# COMPACT_ATOMS: atom_id res chain seq x y z
N MET A 1 -30.88 4.30 -42.75
CA MET A 1 -29.96 5.27 -42.11
C MET A 1 -30.31 5.30 -40.62
N GLY A 2 -29.76 4.54 -39.68
CA GLY A 2 -28.63 3.63 -39.64
C GLY A 2 -28.03 3.71 -38.24
N GLU A 3 -28.71 3.23 -37.19
CA GLU A 3 -28.05 3.10 -35.88
C GLU A 3 -28.71 2.07 -34.95
N PRO A 4 -28.14 0.85 -34.93
CA PRO A 4 -28.19 -0.01 -33.76
C PRO A 4 -26.77 -0.37 -33.28
N GLU A 5 -26.70 -0.95 -32.08
CA GLU A 5 -25.53 -1.63 -31.48
C GLU A 5 -24.59 -0.82 -30.58
N ARG A 6 -25.14 -0.57 -29.38
CA ARG A 6 -24.50 -0.98 -28.13
C ARG A 6 -23.81 -2.35 -28.28
N ARG A 7 -22.49 -2.43 -28.47
CA ARG A 7 -21.70 -3.59 -28.01
C ARG A 7 -20.19 -3.37 -28.07
N ARG A 8 -19.59 -3.43 -26.87
CA ARG A 8 -18.31 -4.10 -26.60
C ARG A 8 -17.05 -3.48 -27.22
N ARG A 9 -16.50 -2.49 -26.52
CA ARG A 9 -15.05 -2.45 -26.33
C ARG A 9 -14.74 -1.95 -24.92
N ARG A 10 -14.77 -2.89 -23.96
CA ARG A 10 -13.95 -2.76 -22.76
C ARG A 10 -12.52 -2.59 -23.27
N LEU A 11 -12.02 -1.36 -23.26
CA LEU A 11 -10.61 -1.10 -23.43
C LEU A 11 -9.93 -1.80 -22.25
N ARG A 12 -9.33 -2.95 -22.57
CA ARG A 12 -8.36 -3.65 -21.75
C ARG A 12 -7.38 -2.59 -21.27
N HIS A 13 -7.36 -2.35 -19.97
CA HIS A 13 -6.28 -1.59 -19.35
C HIS A 13 -5.09 -2.54 -19.34
N GLU A 14 -4.27 -2.49 -20.39
CA GLU A 14 -2.93 -3.05 -20.33
C GLU A 14 -2.13 -2.16 -19.39
N PRO A 15 -1.56 -2.69 -18.29
CA PRO A 15 -0.49 -1.98 -17.60
C PRO A 15 0.72 -2.04 -18.52
N ALA A 16 1.10 -0.91 -19.10
CA ALA A 16 2.37 -0.79 -19.80
C ALA A 16 3.48 -1.22 -18.84
N SER A 17 4.09 -2.36 -19.16
CA SER A 17 5.30 -2.87 -18.55
C SER A 17 6.45 -1.94 -18.92
N SER A 18 6.88 -1.09 -17.99
CA SER A 18 8.15 -0.36 -18.10
C SER A 18 9.16 -0.97 -17.13
N ALA A 19 9.87 -1.98 -17.60
CA ALA A 19 11.01 -2.57 -16.92
C ALA A 19 12.31 -1.78 -17.26
N SER A 20 12.97 -1.25 -16.21
CA SER A 20 14.44 -1.17 -15.97
C SER A 20 15.36 -0.58 -17.07
N GLY A 21 16.05 0.57 -16.91
CA GLY A 21 17.27 0.86 -16.10
C GLY A 21 18.42 1.37 -17.03
N PRO A 22 19.51 2.11 -16.62
CA PRO A 22 20.27 1.98 -15.36
C PRO A 22 20.77 3.28 -14.63
N ALA A 23 21.18 3.06 -13.38
CA ALA A 23 22.25 3.65 -12.55
C ALA A 23 22.63 5.17 -12.58
N GLY A 24 22.44 5.81 -11.42
CA GLY A 24 23.55 6.42 -10.66
C GLY A 24 23.84 7.91 -10.83
N GLU A 25 23.34 8.75 -9.92
CA GLU A 25 24.13 9.81 -9.25
C GLU A 25 23.32 10.56 -8.18
N GLY A 26 23.92 10.74 -6.99
CA GLY A 26 23.57 11.85 -6.09
C GLY A 26 22.54 11.60 -4.98
N ARG A 27 22.63 10.50 -4.22
CA ARG A 27 21.94 10.43 -2.91
C ARG A 27 22.74 11.25 -1.89
N ARG A 28 22.53 12.57 -1.87
CA ARG A 28 22.97 13.39 -0.73
C ARG A 28 22.20 12.90 0.50
N ALA A 29 22.94 12.41 1.50
CA ALA A 29 22.39 12.12 2.80
C ALA A 29 21.75 13.40 3.35
N ALA A 30 20.41 13.40 3.45
CA ALA A 30 19.72 14.43 4.19
C ALA A 30 19.98 14.17 5.67
N GLU A 31 20.63 15.12 6.34
CA GLU A 31 20.81 15.10 7.78
C GLU A 31 19.44 15.09 8.48
N PRO A 32 19.22 14.26 9.52
CA PRO A 32 17.98 14.26 10.27
C PRO A 32 18.00 15.43 11.25
N GLY A 33 17.57 16.61 10.81
CA GLY A 33 17.55 17.78 11.70
C GLY A 33 16.89 19.07 11.19
N ALA A 34 16.48 19.15 9.92
CA ALA A 34 15.78 20.32 9.43
C ALA A 34 14.27 20.07 9.46
N GLY A 35 13.57 20.78 10.35
CA GLY A 35 12.10 20.83 10.35
C GLY A 35 11.56 21.34 9.01
N PRO A 36 10.27 21.12 8.73
CA PRO A 36 9.67 21.40 7.43
C PRO A 36 9.79 22.90 7.11
N GLY A 37 10.64 23.23 6.14
CA GLY A 37 10.72 24.56 5.57
C GLY A 37 9.55 24.81 4.60
N PRO A 38 9.22 26.07 4.25
CA PRO A 38 8.07 26.42 3.41
C PRO A 38 8.12 25.92 1.94
N GLY A 39 9.12 25.11 1.58
CA GLY A 39 9.16 24.32 0.35
C GLY A 39 8.55 22.91 0.48
N ASP A 40 8.37 22.43 1.70
CA ASP A 40 7.95 21.05 2.01
C ASP A 40 6.49 20.79 1.63
N ASP A 41 5.59 21.77 1.79
CA ASP A 41 4.17 21.59 1.48
C ASP A 41 3.92 21.21 0.00
N ARG A 42 4.69 21.80 -0.94
CA ARG A 42 4.57 21.47 -2.37
C ARG A 42 5.10 20.08 -2.70
N ASP A 43 6.11 19.62 -1.97
CA ASP A 43 6.70 18.29 -2.13
C ASP A 43 5.84 17.22 -1.46
N VAL A 44 5.24 17.54 -0.31
CA VAL A 44 4.20 16.75 0.37
C VAL A 44 2.98 16.59 -0.53
N GLU A 45 2.45 17.68 -1.11
CA GLU A 45 1.33 17.62 -2.05
C GLU A 45 1.64 16.76 -3.28
N ARG A 46 2.85 16.84 -3.82
CA ARG A 46 3.30 16.01 -4.94
C ARG A 46 3.41 14.53 -4.54
N GLY A 47 3.90 14.24 -3.33
CA GLY A 47 3.98 12.89 -2.76
C GLY A 47 2.60 12.27 -2.54
N LEU A 48 1.63 13.06 -2.07
CA LEU A 48 0.24 12.63 -1.85
C LEU A 48 -0.48 12.29 -3.15
N ARG A 49 -0.18 12.98 -4.27
CA ARG A 49 -0.76 12.65 -5.59
C ARG A 49 -0.29 11.31 -6.15
N GLY A 50 0.89 10.84 -5.76
CA GLY A 50 1.38 9.50 -6.09
C GLY A 50 0.79 8.40 -5.18
N LEU A 51 0.21 8.78 -4.05
CA LEU A 51 -0.41 7.87 -3.09
C LEU A 51 -1.84 7.50 -3.51
N ILE A 52 -2.60 8.48 -4.01
CA ILE A 52 -4.01 8.34 -4.34
C ILE A 52 -4.22 7.97 -5.81
N GLY A 53 -4.80 6.79 -6.06
CA GLY A 53 -5.10 6.31 -7.42
C GLY A 53 -6.51 6.66 -7.89
N SER A 54 -6.71 6.89 -9.18
CA SER A 54 -8.02 7.13 -9.82
C SER A 54 -8.82 5.85 -10.11
N GLY A 55 -8.30 4.69 -9.69
CA GLY A 55 -8.95 3.39 -9.88
C GLY A 55 -10.02 3.09 -8.82
N ALA A 56 -10.53 1.85 -8.83
CA ALA A 56 -11.50 1.40 -7.83
C ALA A 56 -10.96 1.40 -6.39
N SER A 57 -9.65 1.51 -6.20
CA SER A 57 -8.99 1.61 -4.90
C SER A 57 -8.31 2.97 -4.77
N GLN A 58 -8.56 3.64 -3.64
CA GLN A 58 -7.99 4.96 -3.35
C GLN A 58 -6.47 4.93 -3.19
N VAL A 59 -5.87 3.81 -2.80
CA VAL A 59 -4.42 3.71 -2.56
C VAL A 59 -3.82 2.65 -3.49
N SER A 60 -2.66 2.94 -4.08
CA SER A 60 -1.95 1.93 -4.89
C SER A 60 -1.47 0.76 -4.04
N VAL A 61 -1.26 -0.42 -4.67
CA VAL A 61 -0.81 -1.63 -3.94
C VAL A 61 0.53 -1.40 -3.23
N SER A 62 1.50 -0.80 -3.91
CA SER A 62 2.83 -0.54 -3.32
C SER A 62 2.77 0.44 -2.16
N ALA A 63 1.89 1.44 -2.24
CA ALA A 63 1.65 2.35 -1.13
C ALA A 63 0.95 1.66 0.04
N ALA A 64 -0.05 0.82 -0.22
CA ALA A 64 -0.73 0.05 0.82
C ALA A 64 0.23 -0.88 1.57
N MET A 65 1.16 -1.53 0.86
CA MET A 65 2.17 -2.37 1.50
C MET A 65 3.13 -1.55 2.38
N ARG A 66 3.64 -0.42 1.89
CA ARG A 66 4.46 0.47 2.72
C ARG A 66 3.73 1.02 3.93
N ALA A 67 2.46 1.38 3.79
CA ALA A 67 1.64 1.84 4.91
C ALA A 67 1.49 0.75 5.99
N ARG A 68 1.34 -0.53 5.58
CA ARG A 68 1.31 -1.66 6.52
C ARG A 68 2.64 -1.83 7.25
N ASP A 69 3.76 -1.68 6.55
CA ASP A 69 5.07 -1.77 7.16
C ASP A 69 5.31 -0.64 8.17
N ALA A 70 4.91 0.59 7.83
CA ALA A 70 5.01 1.74 8.70
C ALA A 70 4.06 1.65 9.92
N ALA A 71 2.89 1.04 9.74
CA ALA A 71 1.89 0.84 10.79
C ALA A 71 2.06 -0.49 11.54
N ARG A 72 3.25 -1.11 11.50
CA ARG A 72 3.51 -2.31 12.29
C ARG A 72 3.34 -1.97 13.79
N PRO A 73 2.46 -2.67 14.53
CA PRO A 73 2.25 -2.40 15.95
C PRO A 73 3.54 -2.52 16.76
N THR A 74 3.71 -1.64 17.74
CA THR A 74 4.79 -1.72 18.72
C THR A 74 4.45 -2.69 19.84
N ASP A 75 5.45 -3.06 20.64
CA ASP A 75 5.24 -3.93 21.81
C ASP A 75 4.31 -3.28 22.86
N ALA A 76 4.35 -1.94 22.98
CA ALA A 76 3.45 -1.19 23.85
C ALA A 76 1.99 -1.29 23.36
N ASP A 77 1.77 -1.18 22.04
CA ASP A 77 0.44 -1.34 21.45
C ASP A 77 -0.09 -2.76 21.68
N LEU A 78 0.78 -3.77 21.62
CA LEU A 78 0.43 -5.17 21.89
C LEU A 78 0.08 -5.40 23.36
N ALA A 79 0.85 -4.82 24.29
CA ALA A 79 0.58 -4.90 25.72
C ALA A 79 -0.75 -4.24 26.07
N GLU A 80 -0.99 -3.04 25.54
CA GLU A 80 -2.25 -2.33 25.69
C GLU A 80 -3.43 -3.14 25.15
N ALA A 81 -3.29 -3.72 23.95
CA ALA A 81 -4.33 -4.52 23.33
C ALA A 81 -4.65 -5.78 24.15
N ALA A 82 -3.65 -6.40 24.80
CA ALA A 82 -3.85 -7.57 25.65
C ALA A 82 -4.68 -7.25 26.91
N GLU A 83 -4.57 -6.04 27.44
CA GLU A 83 -5.38 -5.57 28.58
C GLU A 83 -6.81 -5.16 28.16
N ARG A 84 -6.93 -4.52 26.98
CA ARG A 84 -8.20 -3.89 26.55
C ARG A 84 -9.12 -4.81 25.76
N LEU A 85 -8.59 -5.77 25.02
CA LEU A 85 -9.37 -6.55 24.05
C LEU A 85 -9.71 -7.94 24.58
N VAL A 86 -10.98 -8.32 24.45
CA VAL A 86 -11.44 -9.70 24.73
C VAL A 86 -11.34 -10.54 23.46
N LEU A 87 -10.40 -11.49 23.43
CA LEU A 87 -10.21 -12.40 22.30
C LEU A 87 -11.24 -13.56 22.35
N VAL A 88 -12.20 -13.56 21.43
CA VAL A 88 -13.19 -14.65 21.31
C VAL A 88 -12.80 -15.58 20.15
N ARG A 89 -12.47 -16.85 20.45
CA ARG A 89 -12.02 -17.85 19.45
C ARG A 89 -13.15 -18.81 19.07
N ARG A 90 -14.06 -18.39 18.18
CA ARG A 90 -15.13 -19.26 17.64
C ARG A 90 -14.67 -19.92 16.35
N ASN A 91 -14.80 -21.25 16.26
CA ASN A 91 -14.44 -22.03 15.07
C ASN A 91 -13.02 -21.76 14.56
N TRP A 92 -12.12 -21.37 15.47
CA TRP A 92 -10.73 -21.05 15.13
C TRP A 92 -9.86 -22.25 15.48
N VAL A 93 -9.07 -22.71 14.49
CA VAL A 93 -8.09 -23.78 14.65
C VAL A 93 -6.70 -23.15 14.61
N PRO A 94 -5.86 -23.36 15.63
CA PRO A 94 -4.48 -22.88 15.63
C PRO A 94 -3.70 -23.34 14.40
N ARG A 95 -2.71 -22.54 13.97
CA ARG A 95 -1.94 -22.85 12.77
C ARG A 95 -1.15 -24.15 12.91
N GLU A 96 -0.66 -24.41 14.12
CA GLU A 96 0.03 -25.62 14.56
C GLU A 96 -0.84 -26.88 14.44
N ASP A 97 -2.16 -26.74 14.55
CA ASP A 97 -3.15 -27.83 14.52
C ASP A 97 -3.77 -28.03 13.13
N LEU A 98 -3.55 -27.09 12.20
CA LEU A 98 -4.01 -27.24 10.82
C LEU A 98 -3.22 -28.36 10.12
N PRO A 99 -3.88 -29.22 9.34
CA PRO A 99 -3.19 -30.23 8.55
C PRO A 99 -2.16 -29.56 7.64
N ARG A 100 -0.90 -29.96 7.78
CA ARG A 100 0.16 -29.54 6.88
C ARG A 100 -0.05 -30.31 5.59
N ASN A 101 -0.65 -29.66 4.60
CA ASN A 101 -0.76 -30.22 3.26
C ASN A 101 0.67 -30.37 2.71
N GLY A 102 1.26 -31.55 2.90
CA GLY A 102 2.58 -31.91 2.39
C GLY A 102 2.52 -31.93 0.86
N ARG A 103 3.28 -31.03 0.25
CA ARG A 103 3.88 -31.30 -1.06
C ARG A 103 5.29 -31.82 -0.82
#